data_AF-A0A7S1NN40-F1
#
_entry.id   AF-A0A7S1NN40-F1
#
_cell.length_a   1.000
_cell.length_b   1.000
_cell.length_c   1.000
_cell.angle_alpha   90.00
_cell.angle_beta   90.00
_cell.angle_gamma   90.00
#
_symmetry.space_group_name_H-M   'P 1'
#
loop_
_entity.id
_entity.type
_entity.pdbx_description
1 polymer ?
#
loop_
_entity_poly.entity_id
_entity_poly.type
_entity_poly.pdbx_seq_one_letter_code
_entity_poly.pdbx_strand_id
1 'polypeptide(L)'
;PGQQKALGRWDRMRVTGCIFLLGNFLWGRDRVLVQTLQLQNFFPVAVTSLVRTATLCDPEVTIEVLMTVKKLVKTFGERLYREWEGVLQILRIGHMQYKKWAREKAEKAKLETKRLQSPMSAKRDFLLRIKEKLAEIGSHVHVFYTTGKYLGDEDELHDTFDALRYVLSEESLRGVLKIRFEKIHPVESNWLQQLATLVEKYYSECKRQDLRKKVIKELYGTVTRFPFFVDAILQTFLPFCKNMDRDSDPTVLSITCSFLLECAQVADVSN
;
A
#
# COMPACT_ATOMS: atom_id res chain seq x y z
N PRO A 1 9.61 -19.90 16.88
CA PRO A 1 8.62 -20.65 17.68
C PRO A 1 8.45 -20.04 19.08
N GLY A 2 7.71 -18.94 19.16
CA GLY A 2 7.22 -18.37 20.42
C GLY A 2 5.72 -18.21 20.26
N GLN A 3 4.93 -19.03 20.96
CA GLN A 3 3.49 -18.83 21.03
C GLN A 3 3.24 -17.47 21.67
N GLN A 4 2.85 -16.47 20.86
CA GLN A 4 2.24 -15.24 21.39
C GLN A 4 0.98 -15.68 22.14
N LYS A 5 1.06 -15.71 23.49
CA LYS A 5 -0.12 -15.92 24.34
C LYS A 5 -1.17 -14.90 23.94
N ALA A 6 -2.35 -15.37 23.54
CA ALA A 6 -3.49 -14.50 23.30
C ALA A 6 -3.71 -13.65 24.55
N LEU A 7 -3.78 -12.31 24.39
CA LEU A 7 -4.07 -11.42 25.52
C LEU A 7 -5.38 -11.86 26.20
N GLY A 8 -5.39 -11.85 27.53
CA GLY A 8 -6.63 -12.02 28.28
C GLY A 8 -7.66 -10.96 27.87
N ARG A 9 -8.95 -11.30 27.91
CA ARG A 9 -10.04 -10.39 27.50
C ARG A 9 -9.95 -9.01 28.17
N TRP A 10 -9.61 -8.99 29.46
CA TRP A 10 -9.46 -7.76 30.25
C TRP A 10 -8.24 -6.94 29.83
N ASP A 11 -7.12 -7.59 29.54
CA ASP A 11 -5.91 -6.92 29.08
C ASP A 11 -6.13 -6.30 27.69
N ARG A 12 -6.87 -6.99 26.79
CA ARG A 12 -7.26 -6.43 25.50
C ARG A 12 -8.06 -5.14 25.66
N MET A 13 -9.10 -5.17 26.49
CA MET A 13 -9.95 -4.00 26.72
C MET A 13 -9.15 -2.83 27.32
N ARG A 14 -8.23 -3.10 28.25
CA ARG A 14 -7.36 -2.09 28.84
C ARG A 14 -6.42 -1.48 27.81
N VAL A 15 -5.72 -2.30 27.03
CA VAL A 15 -4.78 -1.84 25.99
C VAL A 15 -5.52 -1.02 24.93
N THR A 16 -6.64 -1.53 24.41
CA THR A 16 -7.48 -0.81 23.44
C THR A 16 -7.98 0.52 24.01
N GLY A 17 -8.46 0.55 25.26
CA GLY A 17 -8.88 1.78 25.94
C GLY A 17 -7.74 2.79 26.10
N CYS A 18 -6.55 2.36 26.50
CA CYS A 18 -5.38 3.22 26.61
C CYS A 18 -4.97 3.81 25.25
N ILE A 19 -4.94 3.00 24.18
CA ILE A 19 -4.60 3.48 22.84
C ILE A 19 -5.64 4.49 22.36
N PHE A 20 -6.93 4.21 22.55
CA PHE A 20 -8.01 5.14 22.18
C PHE A 20 -7.88 6.49 22.90
N LEU A 21 -7.66 6.47 24.22
CA LEU A 21 -7.49 7.67 25.03
C LEU A 21 -6.25 8.45 24.60
N LEU A 22 -5.10 7.78 24.48
CA LEU A 22 -3.86 8.40 23.99
C LEU A 22 -4.06 9.03 22.61
N GLY A 23 -4.72 8.32 21.69
CA GLY A 23 -5.03 8.83 20.36
C GLY A 23 -5.93 10.07 20.40
N ASN A 24 -6.86 10.17 21.34
CA ASN A 24 -7.71 11.36 21.50
C ASN A 24 -6.97 12.55 22.13
N PHE A 25 -6.16 12.31 23.17
CA PHE A 25 -5.41 13.36 23.85
C PHE A 25 -4.28 13.94 23.01
N LEU A 26 -3.60 13.09 22.23
CA LEU A 26 -2.47 13.48 21.41
C LEU A 26 -2.94 14.05 20.07
N TRP A 27 -3.81 13.31 19.35
CA TRP A 27 -4.13 13.61 17.94
C TRP A 27 -5.62 13.88 17.67
N GLY A 28 -6.47 13.79 18.69
CA GLY A 28 -7.93 13.86 18.56
C GLY A 28 -8.50 15.26 18.66
N ARG A 29 -9.72 15.36 19.19
CA ARG A 29 -10.46 16.63 19.34
C ARG A 29 -9.93 17.48 20.48
N ASP A 30 -9.56 16.85 21.59
CA ASP A 30 -9.27 17.59 22.81
C ASP A 30 -7.88 18.26 22.75
N ARG A 31 -6.92 17.67 22.00
CA ARG A 31 -5.55 18.18 21.71
C ARG A 31 -4.78 18.80 22.88
N VAL A 32 -5.21 18.51 24.11
CA VAL A 32 -4.77 19.17 25.33
C VAL A 32 -3.25 19.07 25.49
N LEU A 33 -2.68 17.90 25.21
CA LEU A 33 -1.24 17.68 25.41
C LEU A 33 -0.37 18.41 24.38
N VAL A 34 -0.82 18.53 23.13
CA VAL A 34 -0.04 19.17 22.07
C VAL A 34 -0.16 20.69 22.12
N GLN A 35 -1.36 21.21 22.42
CA GLN A 35 -1.60 22.65 22.51
C GLN A 35 -1.08 23.25 23.82
N THR A 36 -1.23 22.56 24.95
CA THR A 36 -0.92 23.12 26.27
C THR A 36 0.53 22.86 26.69
N LEU A 37 1.15 21.76 26.27
CA LEU A 37 2.49 21.36 26.77
C LEU A 37 3.62 21.48 25.74
N GLN A 38 3.34 21.95 24.51
CA GLN A 38 4.32 22.07 23.41
C GLN A 38 5.21 20.82 23.21
N LEU A 39 4.63 19.63 23.42
CA LEU A 39 5.35 18.36 23.38
C LEU A 39 5.57 17.86 21.94
N GLN A 40 6.19 18.67 21.08
CA GLN A 40 6.57 18.23 19.72
C GLN A 40 7.49 17.00 19.76
N ASN A 41 8.30 16.85 20.83
CA ASN A 41 9.18 15.69 21.03
C ASN A 41 8.46 14.39 21.42
N PHE A 42 7.12 14.39 21.52
CA PHE A 42 6.36 13.19 21.91
C PHE A 42 5.98 12.29 20.73
N PHE A 43 6.07 12.78 19.48
CA PHE A 43 5.71 11.99 18.31
C PHE A 43 6.54 10.68 18.19
N PRO A 44 7.89 10.69 18.33
CA PRO A 44 8.68 9.47 18.21
C PRO A 44 8.28 8.43 19.26
N VAL A 45 8.18 8.83 20.52
CA VAL A 45 7.85 7.92 21.64
C VAL A 45 6.46 7.31 21.45
N ALA A 46 5.47 8.14 21.09
CA ALA A 46 4.12 7.67 20.85
C ALA A 46 4.06 6.71 19.66
N VAL A 47 4.72 7.02 18.54
CA VAL A 47 4.75 6.15 17.35
C VAL A 47 5.46 4.84 17.64
N THR A 48 6.62 4.84 18.32
CA THR A 48 7.31 3.61 18.73
C THR A 48 6.43 2.75 19.64
N SER A 49 5.69 3.38 20.57
CA SER A 49 4.75 2.66 21.42
C SER A 49 3.63 1.99 20.62
N LEU A 50 3.11 2.68 19.59
CA LEU A 50 2.07 2.15 18.69
C LEU A 50 2.60 1.03 17.79
N VAL A 51 3.85 1.13 17.31
CA VAL A 51 4.52 0.03 16.59
C VAL A 51 4.56 -1.21 17.48
N ARG A 52 5.01 -1.04 18.74
CA ARG A 52 5.12 -2.16 19.68
C ARG A 52 3.75 -2.77 19.99
N THR A 53 2.71 -1.96 20.20
CA THR A 53 1.36 -2.49 20.45
C THR A 53 0.76 -3.15 19.20
N ALA A 54 1.06 -2.66 18.00
CA ALA A 54 0.66 -3.31 16.76
C ALA A 54 1.18 -4.75 16.66
N THR A 55 2.35 -5.07 17.24
CA THR A 55 2.91 -6.44 17.22
C THR A 55 2.12 -7.46 18.05
N LEU A 56 1.19 -7.03 18.92
CA LEU A 56 0.41 -7.92 19.79
C LEU A 56 -0.51 -8.88 19.01
N CYS A 57 -0.73 -8.64 17.71
CA CYS A 57 -1.46 -9.53 16.81
C CYS A 57 -2.88 -9.86 17.31
N ASP A 58 -3.60 -8.84 17.78
CA ASP A 58 -5.01 -8.94 18.18
C ASP A 58 -5.89 -8.03 17.30
N PRO A 59 -7.02 -8.51 16.74
CA PRO A 59 -7.85 -7.72 15.84
C PRO A 59 -8.37 -6.41 16.41
N GLU A 60 -8.78 -6.39 17.69
CA GLU A 60 -9.36 -5.18 18.31
C GLU A 60 -8.27 -4.13 18.53
N VAL A 61 -7.12 -4.57 19.04
CA VAL A 61 -5.94 -3.72 19.23
C VAL A 61 -5.46 -3.15 17.90
N THR A 62 -5.33 -3.99 16.85
CA THR A 62 -4.88 -3.54 15.52
C THR A 62 -5.81 -2.50 14.92
N ILE A 63 -7.13 -2.68 15.06
CA ILE A 63 -8.09 -1.68 14.58
C ILE A 63 -7.90 -0.35 15.32
N GLU A 64 -7.72 -0.36 16.64
CA GLU A 64 -7.54 0.86 17.43
C GLU A 64 -6.22 1.56 17.14
N VAL A 65 -5.13 0.81 16.96
CA VAL A 65 -3.83 1.35 16.52
C VAL A 65 -3.99 2.02 15.15
N LEU A 66 -4.62 1.36 14.18
CA LEU A 66 -4.84 1.93 12.85
C LEU A 66 -5.72 3.20 12.91
N MET A 67 -6.77 3.22 13.75
CA MET A 67 -7.58 4.42 13.94
C MET A 67 -6.78 5.58 14.53
N THR A 68 -5.89 5.29 15.49
CA THR A 68 -5.02 6.29 16.11
C THR A 68 -3.99 6.83 15.12
N VAL A 69 -3.35 5.96 14.33
CA VAL A 69 -2.42 6.35 13.26
C VAL A 69 -3.12 7.16 12.19
N LYS A 70 -4.36 6.81 11.81
CA LYS A 70 -5.15 7.62 10.88
C LYS A 70 -5.33 9.05 11.38
N LYS A 71 -5.66 9.24 12.66
CA LYS A 71 -5.81 10.57 13.26
C LYS A 71 -4.49 11.35 13.23
N LEU A 72 -3.38 10.69 13.57
CA LEU A 72 -2.03 11.27 13.51
C LEU A 72 -1.70 11.76 12.10
N VAL A 73 -1.78 10.88 11.10
CA VAL A 73 -1.46 11.20 9.70
C VAL A 73 -2.35 12.31 9.17
N LYS A 74 -3.67 12.25 9.42
CA LYS A 74 -4.61 13.28 8.95
C LYS A 74 -4.34 14.65 9.58
N THR A 75 -3.88 14.70 10.83
CA THR A 75 -3.76 15.95 11.58
C THR A 75 -2.37 16.57 11.49
N PHE A 76 -1.33 15.73 11.46
CA PHE A 76 0.07 16.16 11.57
C PHE A 76 0.94 15.67 10.42
N GLY A 77 0.40 15.04 9.37
CA GLY A 77 1.18 14.42 8.29
C GLY A 77 2.27 15.30 7.70
N GLU A 78 2.01 16.60 7.49
CA GLU A 78 3.00 17.55 6.95
C GLU A 78 4.19 17.82 7.88
N ARG A 79 4.05 17.51 9.17
CA ARG A 79 5.07 17.71 10.21
C ARG A 79 5.80 16.43 10.59
N LEU A 80 5.34 15.29 10.10
CA LEU A 80 6.01 14.01 10.35
C LEU A 80 7.27 13.95 9.49
N TYR A 81 8.38 13.57 10.10
CA TYR A 81 9.65 13.33 9.42
C TYR A 81 10.09 11.88 9.67
N ARG A 82 10.88 11.64 10.73
CA ARG A 82 11.33 10.27 11.10
C ARG A 82 10.17 9.37 11.52
N GLU A 83 9.06 9.94 11.91
CA GLU A 83 7.87 9.20 12.33
C GLU A 83 7.16 8.50 11.17
N TRP A 84 7.42 8.91 9.93
CA TRP A 84 6.89 8.22 8.77
C TRP A 84 7.31 6.76 8.71
N GLU A 85 8.56 6.44 9.09
CA GLU A 85 9.05 5.06 9.17
C GLU A 85 8.13 4.21 10.06
N GLY A 86 7.82 4.70 11.27
CA GLY A 86 6.92 4.00 12.19
C GLY A 86 5.48 3.91 11.69
N VAL A 87 4.97 4.94 10.99
CA VAL A 87 3.64 4.89 10.35
C VAL A 87 3.59 3.82 9.27
N LEU A 88 4.59 3.77 8.39
CA LEU A 88 4.71 2.77 7.33
C LEU A 88 4.87 1.36 7.92
N GLN A 89 5.68 1.22 8.98
CA GLN A 89 5.85 -0.04 9.69
C GLN A 89 4.52 -0.55 10.27
N ILE A 90 3.71 0.33 10.87
CA ILE A 90 2.37 -0.04 11.37
C ILE A 90 1.47 -0.49 10.22
N LEU A 91 1.49 0.18 9.06
CA LEU A 91 0.74 -0.25 7.88
C LEU A 91 1.16 -1.64 7.40
N ARG A 92 2.48 -1.91 7.34
CA ARG A 92 3.04 -3.23 6.96
C ARG A 92 2.62 -4.31 7.96
N ILE A 93 2.73 -4.05 9.27
CA ILE A 93 2.30 -4.97 10.34
C ILE A 93 0.79 -5.25 10.23
N GLY A 94 -0.03 -4.21 10.11
CA GLY A 94 -1.49 -4.34 9.99
C GLY A 94 -1.88 -5.14 8.74
N HIS A 95 -1.22 -4.90 7.61
CA HIS A 95 -1.44 -5.66 6.38
C HIS A 95 -1.01 -7.14 6.51
N MET A 96 0.13 -7.40 7.14
CA MET A 96 0.60 -8.77 7.41
C MET A 96 -0.42 -9.55 8.26
N GLN A 97 -0.93 -8.94 9.33
CA GLN A 97 -1.93 -9.54 10.20
C GLN A 97 -3.26 -9.74 9.47
N TYR A 98 -3.70 -8.77 8.68
CA TYR A 98 -4.88 -8.90 7.82
C TYR A 98 -4.76 -10.11 6.89
N LYS A 99 -3.62 -10.28 6.20
CA LYS A 99 -3.39 -11.45 5.34
C LYS A 99 -3.43 -12.76 6.11
N LYS A 100 -2.85 -12.81 7.31
CA LYS A 100 -2.87 -13.98 8.18
C LYS A 100 -4.31 -14.36 8.54
N TRP A 101 -5.08 -13.43 9.08
CA TRP A 101 -6.46 -13.68 9.51
C TRP A 101 -7.41 -13.99 8.34
N ALA A 102 -7.20 -13.36 7.17
CA ALA A 102 -7.98 -13.65 5.98
C ALA A 102 -7.77 -15.10 5.50
N ARG A 103 -6.52 -15.62 5.56
CA ARG A 103 -6.21 -17.02 5.26
C ARG A 103 -6.85 -17.97 6.26
N GLU A 104 -6.71 -17.69 7.55
CA GLU A 104 -7.32 -18.52 8.61
C GLU A 104 -8.84 -18.59 8.46
N LYS A 105 -9.49 -17.48 8.11
CA LYS A 105 -10.94 -17.44 7.84
C LYS A 105 -11.31 -18.25 6.59
N ALA A 106 -10.54 -18.14 5.52
CA ALA A 106 -10.78 -18.90 4.29
C ALA A 106 -10.63 -20.42 4.51
N GLU A 107 -9.64 -20.85 5.29
CA GLU A 107 -9.44 -22.27 5.63
C GLU A 107 -10.57 -22.81 6.51
N LYS A 108 -11.03 -22.04 7.50
CA LYS A 108 -12.21 -22.40 8.31
C LYS A 108 -13.47 -22.53 7.44
N ALA A 109 -13.69 -21.59 6.52
CA ALA A 109 -14.82 -21.65 5.60
C ALA A 109 -14.81 -22.91 4.73
N LYS A 110 -13.64 -23.29 4.17
CA LYS A 110 -13.49 -24.55 3.41
C LYS A 110 -13.83 -25.77 4.27
N LEU A 111 -13.40 -25.78 5.53
CA LEU A 111 -13.67 -26.89 6.46
C LEU A 111 -15.15 -26.98 6.84
N GLU A 112 -15.82 -25.84 7.01
CA GLU A 112 -17.27 -25.74 7.32
C GLU A 112 -18.13 -26.14 6.11
N THR A 113 -17.75 -25.73 4.89
CA THR A 113 -18.40 -26.18 3.64
C THR A 113 -18.32 -27.71 3.49
N LYS A 114 -17.20 -28.32 3.91
CA LYS A 114 -17.05 -29.79 3.94
C LYS A 114 -17.94 -30.45 5.01
N ARG A 115 -18.38 -29.72 6.03
CA ARG A 115 -19.17 -30.22 7.17
C ARG A 115 -20.69 -29.98 7.05
N LEU A 116 -21.19 -29.46 5.92
CA LEU A 116 -22.61 -29.11 5.72
C LEU A 116 -23.19 -28.22 6.83
N GLN A 117 -22.38 -27.35 7.44
CA GLN A 117 -22.86 -26.40 8.46
C GLN A 117 -23.11 -25.04 7.82
N SER A 118 -24.25 -24.43 8.15
CA SER A 118 -24.64 -23.10 7.67
C SER A 118 -23.62 -22.05 8.10
N PRO A 119 -23.23 -21.09 7.23
CA PRO A 119 -22.25 -20.06 7.57
C PRO A 119 -22.77 -19.17 8.70
N MET A 120 -22.00 -19.07 9.79
CA MET A 120 -22.33 -18.21 10.92
C MET A 120 -22.38 -16.72 10.53
N SER A 121 -23.58 -16.14 10.69
CA SER A 121 -23.93 -14.76 11.06
C SER A 121 -22.88 -13.64 10.87
N ALA A 122 -23.27 -12.67 10.05
CA ALA A 122 -22.58 -11.44 9.69
C ALA A 122 -22.47 -10.41 10.84
N LYS A 123 -21.66 -10.70 11.86
CA LYS A 123 -21.09 -9.63 12.70
C LYS A 123 -20.05 -8.90 11.85
N ARG A 124 -20.17 -7.57 11.68
CA ARG A 124 -19.26 -6.74 10.85
C ARG A 124 -17.83 -7.25 10.95
N ASP A 125 -17.36 -7.83 9.84
CA ASP A 125 -16.11 -8.59 9.80
C ASP A 125 -14.96 -7.67 10.20
N PHE A 126 -14.21 -8.04 11.25
CA PHE A 126 -13.05 -7.26 11.69
C PHE A 126 -12.03 -7.11 10.55
N LEU A 127 -11.96 -8.09 9.64
CA LEU A 127 -11.14 -8.04 8.43
C LEU A 127 -11.52 -6.86 7.54
N LEU A 128 -12.82 -6.61 7.33
CA LEU A 128 -13.29 -5.50 6.53
C LEU A 128 -12.87 -4.17 7.16
N ARG A 129 -13.05 -4.03 8.48
CA ARG A 129 -12.65 -2.83 9.22
C ARG A 129 -11.15 -2.55 9.11
N ILE A 130 -10.31 -3.58 9.21
CA ILE A 130 -8.86 -3.43 9.06
C ILE A 130 -8.52 -3.01 7.62
N LYS A 131 -9.11 -3.68 6.63
CA LYS A 131 -8.91 -3.36 5.20
C LYS A 131 -9.27 -1.90 4.90
N GLU A 132 -10.43 -1.45 5.34
CA GLU A 132 -10.89 -0.06 5.18
C GLU A 132 -9.92 0.92 5.83
N LYS A 133 -9.46 0.65 7.06
CA LYS A 133 -8.57 1.55 7.78
C LYS A 133 -7.18 1.62 7.15
N LEU A 134 -6.64 0.49 6.70
CA LEU A 134 -5.40 0.47 5.92
C LEU A 134 -5.53 1.28 4.62
N ALA A 135 -6.65 1.11 3.90
CA ALA A 135 -6.92 1.87 2.67
C ALA A 135 -7.06 3.38 2.94
N GLU A 136 -7.79 3.77 3.99
CA GLU A 136 -7.97 5.18 4.39
C GLU A 136 -6.64 5.85 4.73
N ILE A 137 -5.79 5.20 5.55
CA ILE A 137 -4.47 5.74 5.88
C ILE A 137 -3.63 5.85 4.61
N GLY A 138 -3.57 4.79 3.80
CA GLY A 138 -2.83 4.79 2.55
C GLY A 138 -3.26 5.91 1.60
N SER A 139 -4.56 6.19 1.49
CA SER A 139 -5.05 7.34 0.73
C SER A 139 -4.56 8.68 1.28
N HIS A 140 -4.50 8.85 2.61
CA HIS A 140 -3.93 10.07 3.20
C HIS A 140 -2.43 10.19 2.90
N VAL A 141 -1.66 9.11 3.05
CA VAL A 141 -0.23 9.11 2.73
C VAL A 141 -0.01 9.42 1.25
N HIS A 142 -0.82 8.84 0.37
CA HIS A 142 -0.78 9.12 -1.07
C HIS A 142 -1.00 10.61 -1.37
N VAL A 143 -1.96 11.26 -0.71
CA VAL A 143 -2.18 12.71 -0.90
C VAL A 143 -0.95 13.51 -0.48
N PHE A 144 -0.31 13.17 0.65
CA PHE A 144 0.93 13.85 1.05
C PHE A 144 2.05 13.61 0.04
N TYR A 145 2.20 12.39 -0.46
CA TYR A 145 3.23 12.06 -1.45
C TYR A 145 3.01 12.81 -2.77
N THR A 146 1.78 12.80 -3.30
CA THR A 146 1.46 13.45 -4.58
C THR A 146 1.48 14.97 -4.54
N THR A 147 1.31 15.56 -3.36
CA THR A 147 1.40 17.02 -3.17
C THR A 147 2.81 17.49 -2.80
N GLY A 148 3.81 16.60 -2.75
CA GLY A 148 5.18 16.95 -2.39
C GLY A 148 5.36 17.30 -0.91
N LYS A 149 4.41 16.90 -0.05
CA LYS A 149 4.39 17.18 1.40
C LYS A 149 4.81 15.97 2.24
N TYR A 150 5.11 14.85 1.60
CA TYR A 150 5.66 13.68 2.26
C TYR A 150 7.16 13.89 2.50
N LEU A 151 7.59 13.82 3.76
CA LEU A 151 8.97 14.05 4.18
C LEU A 151 9.68 12.77 4.65
N GLY A 152 9.05 11.60 4.48
CA GLY A 152 9.63 10.31 4.83
C GLY A 152 10.48 9.73 3.69
N ASP A 153 10.99 8.52 3.91
CA ASP A 153 11.75 7.79 2.90
C ASP A 153 10.85 7.25 1.78
N GLU A 154 11.20 7.58 0.53
CA GLU A 154 10.36 7.23 -0.62
C GLU A 154 10.45 5.75 -0.98
N ASP A 155 11.62 5.12 -0.82
CA ASP A 155 11.80 3.70 -1.11
C ASP A 155 10.95 2.86 -0.14
N GLU A 156 10.98 3.20 1.15
CA GLU A 156 10.11 2.58 2.15
C GLU A 156 8.63 2.79 1.86
N LEU A 157 8.26 3.98 1.40
CA LEU A 157 6.89 4.27 1.00
C LEU A 157 6.47 3.37 -0.17
N HIS A 158 7.30 3.27 -1.20
CA HIS A 158 7.04 2.48 -2.40
C HIS A 158 6.90 1.00 -2.06
N ASP A 159 7.80 0.46 -1.22
CA ASP A 159 7.74 -0.91 -0.72
C ASP A 159 6.45 -1.18 0.07
N THR A 160 6.03 -0.20 0.88
CA THR A 160 4.78 -0.30 1.63
C THR A 160 3.58 -0.32 0.69
N PHE A 161 3.55 0.54 -0.32
CA PHE A 161 2.46 0.60 -1.30
C PHE A 161 2.39 -0.69 -2.14
N ASP A 162 3.54 -1.23 -2.55
CA ASP A 162 3.64 -2.49 -3.28
C ASP A 162 3.13 -3.66 -2.43
N ALA A 163 3.43 -3.66 -1.13
CA ALA A 163 2.90 -4.64 -0.19
C ALA A 163 1.37 -4.50 -0.04
N LEU A 164 0.85 -3.27 0.08
CA LEU A 164 -0.56 -2.98 0.29
C LEU A 164 -1.38 -2.89 -1.01
N ARG A 165 -0.81 -3.26 -2.18
CA ARG A 165 -1.43 -3.09 -3.50
C ARG A 165 -2.84 -3.68 -3.66
N TYR A 166 -3.21 -4.71 -2.88
CA TYR A 166 -4.55 -5.31 -2.91
C TYR A 166 -5.57 -4.64 -1.97
N VAL A 167 -5.09 -3.80 -1.06
CA VAL A 167 -5.90 -3.09 -0.05
C VAL A 167 -6.13 -1.64 -0.46
N LEU A 168 -5.12 -0.97 -1.03
CA LEU A 168 -5.21 0.44 -1.42
C LEU A 168 -6.20 0.67 -2.56
N SER A 169 -6.77 1.88 -2.59
CA SER A 169 -7.62 2.35 -3.69
C SER A 169 -6.83 2.44 -4.99
N GLU A 170 -7.51 2.28 -6.12
CA GLU A 170 -6.87 2.42 -7.42
C GLU A 170 -6.34 3.82 -7.66
N GLU A 171 -7.07 4.85 -7.24
CA GLU A 171 -6.62 6.23 -7.33
C GLU A 171 -5.26 6.44 -6.66
N SER A 172 -5.08 5.92 -5.44
CA SER A 172 -3.82 6.03 -4.70
C SER A 172 -2.66 5.34 -5.42
N LEU A 173 -2.90 4.14 -5.94
CA LEU A 173 -1.88 3.40 -6.67
C LEU A 173 -1.53 4.06 -8.00
N ARG A 174 -2.52 4.58 -8.75
CA ARG A 174 -2.27 5.30 -10.01
C ARG A 174 -1.45 6.56 -9.81
N GLY A 175 -1.71 7.33 -8.74
CA GLY A 175 -0.97 8.55 -8.44
C GLY A 175 0.48 8.27 -8.03
N VAL A 176 0.70 7.28 -7.15
CA VAL A 176 2.07 6.84 -6.80
C VAL A 176 2.80 6.29 -8.02
N LEU A 177 2.14 5.44 -8.82
CA LEU A 177 2.73 4.89 -10.05
C LEU A 177 3.17 5.99 -11.00
N LYS A 178 2.30 6.97 -11.27
CA LYS A 178 2.64 8.11 -12.14
C LYS A 178 3.94 8.78 -11.70
N ILE A 179 4.07 9.13 -10.42
CA ILE A 179 5.28 9.78 -9.89
C ILE A 179 6.50 8.86 -9.99
N ARG A 180 6.35 7.56 -9.72
CA ARG A 180 7.45 6.59 -9.86
C ARG A 180 7.95 6.52 -11.30
N PHE A 181 7.05 6.40 -12.29
CA PHE A 181 7.42 6.43 -13.71
C PHE A 181 8.03 7.77 -14.12
N GLU A 182 7.56 8.89 -13.58
CA GLU A 182 8.13 10.20 -13.87
C GLU A 182 9.56 10.38 -13.38
N LYS A 183 9.95 9.67 -12.32
CA LYS A 183 11.29 9.70 -11.72
C LYS A 183 12.30 8.76 -12.39
N ILE A 184 11.83 7.73 -13.08
CA ILE A 184 12.71 6.80 -13.80
C ILE A 184 13.47 7.58 -14.89
N HIS A 185 14.80 7.56 -14.81
CA HIS A 185 15.66 8.29 -15.74
C HIS A 185 16.87 7.45 -16.17
N PRO A 186 17.27 7.45 -17.46
CA PRO A 186 18.41 6.67 -17.96
C PRO A 186 19.78 6.95 -17.33
N VAL A 187 19.89 8.01 -16.53
CA VAL A 187 21.13 8.37 -15.80
C VAL A 187 21.32 7.47 -14.57
N GLU A 188 20.24 6.92 -14.03
CA GLU A 188 20.31 5.99 -12.91
C GLU A 188 20.71 4.60 -13.40
N SER A 189 21.75 4.01 -12.80
CA SER A 189 22.30 2.71 -13.23
C SER A 189 21.29 1.55 -13.26
N ASN A 190 20.21 1.63 -12.48
CA ASN A 190 19.20 0.58 -12.33
C ASN A 190 17.82 0.96 -12.91
N TRP A 191 17.71 2.02 -13.74
CA TRP A 191 16.42 2.53 -14.22
C TRP A 191 15.57 1.48 -14.96
N LEU A 192 16.18 0.64 -15.79
CA LEU A 192 15.49 -0.47 -16.48
C LEU A 192 15.00 -1.53 -15.49
N GLN A 193 15.76 -1.80 -14.43
CA GLN A 193 15.35 -2.74 -13.39
C GLN A 193 14.17 -2.19 -12.57
N GLN A 194 14.17 -0.89 -12.27
CA GLN A 194 13.05 -0.21 -11.63
C GLN A 194 11.80 -0.31 -12.52
N LEU A 195 11.95 -0.06 -13.82
CA LEU A 195 10.88 -0.18 -14.82
C LEU A 195 10.32 -1.61 -14.87
N ALA A 196 11.20 -2.62 -14.99
CA ALA A 196 10.84 -4.03 -14.99
C ALA A 196 10.03 -4.40 -13.74
N THR A 197 10.48 -3.94 -12.56
CA THR A 197 9.82 -4.20 -11.28
C THR A 197 8.40 -3.61 -11.23
N LEU A 198 8.21 -2.39 -11.76
CA LEU A 198 6.88 -1.78 -11.83
C LEU A 198 5.96 -2.53 -12.79
N VAL A 199 6.46 -2.91 -13.97
CA VAL A 199 5.70 -3.67 -14.96
C VAL A 199 5.32 -5.05 -14.39
N GLU A 200 6.25 -5.77 -13.79
CA GLU A 200 5.98 -7.06 -13.16
C GLU A 200 4.85 -6.95 -12.13
N LYS A 201 5.00 -6.05 -11.16
CA LYS A 201 4.05 -5.90 -10.05
C LYS A 201 2.67 -5.38 -10.47
N TYR A 202 2.61 -4.42 -11.42
CA TYR A 202 1.38 -3.68 -11.71
C TYR A 202 0.75 -3.97 -13.07
N TYR A 203 1.49 -4.55 -14.02
CA TYR A 203 0.95 -5.02 -15.29
C TYR A 203 0.78 -6.55 -15.31
N SER A 204 1.78 -7.32 -14.85
CA SER A 204 1.76 -8.79 -14.92
C SER A 204 1.01 -9.44 -13.74
N GLU A 205 1.38 -9.13 -12.49
CA GLU A 205 0.77 -9.74 -11.30
C GLU A 205 -0.58 -9.12 -10.89
N CYS A 206 -0.88 -7.93 -11.39
CA CYS A 206 -2.05 -7.18 -10.97
C CYS A 206 -3.31 -7.66 -11.70
N LYS A 207 -4.38 -7.94 -10.95
CA LYS A 207 -5.69 -8.29 -11.53
C LYS A 207 -6.54 -7.08 -11.90
N ARG A 208 -6.18 -5.88 -11.43
CA ARG A 208 -6.97 -4.67 -11.61
C ARG A 208 -6.68 -4.05 -12.97
N GLN A 209 -7.64 -4.14 -13.87
CA GLN A 209 -7.51 -3.75 -15.27
C GLN A 209 -7.08 -2.28 -15.42
N ASP A 210 -7.63 -1.37 -14.63
CA ASP A 210 -7.32 0.07 -14.73
C ASP A 210 -5.88 0.41 -14.32
N LEU A 211 -5.28 -0.37 -13.40
CA LEU A 211 -3.86 -0.23 -13.07
C LEU A 211 -2.97 -0.75 -14.20
N ARG A 212 -3.35 -1.85 -14.85
CA ARG A 212 -2.61 -2.41 -15.99
C ARG A 212 -2.62 -1.44 -17.17
N LYS A 213 -3.79 -0.88 -17.50
CA LYS A 213 -3.94 0.18 -18.50
C LYS A 213 -3.08 1.41 -18.16
N LYS A 214 -3.06 1.80 -16.89
CA LYS A 214 -2.22 2.91 -16.41
C LYS A 214 -0.73 2.64 -16.63
N VAL A 215 -0.24 1.43 -16.33
CA VAL A 215 1.17 1.07 -16.57
C VAL A 215 1.54 1.23 -18.04
N ILE A 216 0.73 0.73 -18.96
CA ILE A 216 1.01 0.87 -20.41
C ILE A 216 1.03 2.36 -20.81
N LYS A 217 0.11 3.16 -20.28
CA LYS A 217 0.09 4.60 -20.53
C LYS A 217 1.36 5.30 -20.02
N GLU A 218 1.86 4.94 -18.84
CA GLU A 218 3.11 5.49 -18.31
C GLU A 218 4.34 4.97 -19.08
N LEU A 219 4.32 3.74 -19.57
CA LEU A 219 5.35 3.22 -20.48
C LEU A 219 5.39 4.01 -21.78
N TYR A 220 4.24 4.32 -22.38
CA TYR A 220 4.18 5.19 -23.55
C TYR A 220 4.82 6.56 -23.26
N GLY A 221 4.45 7.18 -22.14
CA GLY A 221 5.06 8.45 -21.72
C GLY A 221 6.58 8.35 -21.49
N THR A 222 7.07 7.20 -21.02
CA THR A 222 8.50 6.92 -20.82
C THR A 222 9.22 6.81 -22.17
N VAL A 223 8.64 6.07 -23.11
CA VAL A 223 9.15 5.93 -24.49
C VAL A 223 9.19 7.28 -25.20
N THR A 224 8.12 8.08 -25.10
CA THR A 224 8.10 9.43 -25.68
C THR A 224 9.17 10.34 -25.08
N ARG A 225 9.47 10.19 -23.77
CA ARG A 225 10.48 10.99 -23.08
C ARG A 225 11.91 10.56 -23.42
N PHE A 226 12.10 9.27 -23.70
CA PHE A 226 13.41 8.66 -23.95
C PHE A 226 13.40 7.81 -25.24
N PRO A 227 13.17 8.41 -26.42
CA PRO A 227 13.02 7.66 -27.66
C PRO A 227 14.27 6.87 -28.05
N PHE A 228 15.47 7.38 -27.74
CA PHE A 228 16.72 6.66 -27.99
C PHE A 228 16.88 5.35 -27.20
N PHE A 229 16.03 5.10 -26.20
CA PHE A 229 16.06 3.90 -25.38
C PHE A 229 14.86 2.99 -25.63
N VAL A 230 14.09 3.19 -26.71
CA VAL A 230 12.91 2.36 -27.05
C VAL A 230 13.25 0.88 -27.07
N ASP A 231 14.36 0.48 -27.69
CA ASP A 231 14.75 -0.94 -27.77
C ASP A 231 15.00 -1.54 -26.40
N ALA A 232 15.70 -0.82 -25.52
CA ALA A 232 15.97 -1.27 -24.17
C ALA A 232 14.68 -1.37 -23.32
N ILE A 233 13.77 -0.40 -23.47
CA ILE A 233 12.46 -0.40 -22.82
C ILE A 233 11.60 -1.57 -23.32
N LEU A 234 11.56 -1.80 -24.64
CA LEU A 234 10.85 -2.92 -25.26
C LEU A 234 11.41 -4.27 -24.81
N GLN A 235 12.73 -4.46 -24.85
CA GLN A 235 13.38 -5.68 -24.37
C GLN A 235 13.06 -5.96 -22.90
N THR A 236 12.87 -4.90 -22.10
CA THR A 236 12.46 -5.01 -20.69
C THR A 236 10.97 -5.38 -20.56
N PHE A 237 10.10 -4.85 -21.43
CA PHE A 237 8.65 -5.05 -21.34
C PHE A 237 8.17 -6.38 -21.97
N LEU A 238 8.75 -6.79 -23.10
CA LEU A 238 8.34 -7.97 -23.89
C LEU A 238 8.22 -9.28 -23.09
N PRO A 239 9.11 -9.60 -22.10
CA PRO A 239 8.96 -10.80 -21.28
C PRO A 239 7.61 -10.89 -20.56
N PHE A 240 6.99 -9.75 -20.22
CA PHE A 240 5.70 -9.70 -19.54
C PHE A 240 4.51 -9.85 -20.48
N CYS A 241 4.74 -9.82 -21.80
CA CYS A 241 3.73 -9.98 -22.85
C CYS A 241 3.52 -11.44 -23.31
N LYS A 242 4.32 -12.40 -22.82
CA LYS A 242 4.33 -13.79 -23.32
C LYS A 242 2.97 -14.51 -23.22
N ASN A 243 2.11 -14.13 -22.29
CA ASN A 243 0.80 -14.76 -22.05
C ASN A 243 -0.38 -13.82 -22.40
N MET A 244 -0.17 -12.84 -23.28
CA MET A 244 -1.23 -11.91 -23.70
C MET A 244 -2.41 -12.63 -24.36
N ASP A 245 -2.16 -13.71 -25.09
CA ASP A 245 -3.20 -14.57 -25.69
C ASP A 245 -4.22 -15.10 -24.67
N ARG A 246 -3.85 -15.18 -23.39
CA ARG A 246 -4.68 -15.68 -22.29
C ARG A 246 -5.28 -14.58 -21.43
N ASP A 247 -5.11 -13.31 -21.80
CA ASP A 247 -5.63 -12.20 -21.02
C ASP A 247 -7.16 -12.12 -21.11
N SER A 248 -7.80 -12.01 -19.95
CA SER A 248 -9.24 -11.89 -19.84
C SER A 248 -9.80 -10.52 -20.27
N ASP A 249 -8.97 -9.46 -20.31
CA ASP A 249 -9.43 -8.11 -20.68
C ASP A 249 -9.01 -7.74 -22.12
N PRO A 250 -9.94 -7.70 -23.08
CA PRO A 250 -9.64 -7.31 -24.46
C PRO A 250 -9.16 -5.86 -24.58
N THR A 251 -9.53 -5.00 -23.63
CA THR A 251 -9.13 -3.58 -23.63
C THR A 251 -7.65 -3.44 -23.29
N VAL A 252 -7.17 -4.20 -22.30
CA VAL A 252 -5.75 -4.22 -21.93
C VAL A 252 -4.95 -4.74 -23.11
N LEU A 253 -5.40 -5.82 -23.76
CA LEU A 253 -4.76 -6.36 -24.95
C LEU A 253 -4.66 -5.37 -26.09
N SER A 254 -5.77 -4.69 -26.41
CA SER A 254 -5.77 -3.69 -27.47
C SER A 254 -4.76 -2.58 -27.20
N ILE A 255 -4.72 -2.05 -25.98
CA ILE A 255 -3.78 -0.99 -25.60
C ILE A 255 -2.34 -1.48 -25.63
N THR A 256 -2.06 -2.71 -25.18
CA THR A 256 -0.71 -3.29 -25.24
C THR A 256 -0.25 -3.49 -26.69
N CYS A 257 -1.12 -4.02 -27.56
CA CYS A 257 -0.79 -4.19 -28.98
C CYS A 257 -0.51 -2.86 -29.66
N SER A 258 -1.34 -1.83 -29.41
CA SER A 258 -1.10 -0.48 -29.93
C SER A 258 0.25 0.07 -29.46
N PHE A 259 0.56 -0.06 -28.16
CA PHE A 259 1.85 0.36 -27.61
C PHE A 259 3.03 -0.35 -28.30
N LEU A 260 2.95 -1.66 -28.52
CA LEU A 260 4.01 -2.43 -29.19
C LEU A 260 4.21 -1.99 -30.65
N LEU A 261 3.12 -1.74 -31.38
CA LEU A 261 3.18 -1.24 -32.77
C LEU A 261 3.80 0.15 -32.83
N GLU A 262 3.40 1.05 -31.94
CA GLU A 262 3.96 2.40 -31.88
C GLU A 262 5.45 2.38 -31.53
N CYS A 263 5.87 1.53 -30.59
CA CYS A 263 7.29 1.41 -30.27
C CYS A 263 8.10 0.82 -31.44
N ALA A 264 7.55 -0.14 -32.19
CA ALA A 264 8.20 -0.67 -33.39
C ALA A 264 8.40 0.43 -34.45
N GLN A 265 7.40 1.28 -34.67
CA GLN A 265 7.52 2.43 -35.58
C GLN A 265 8.61 3.40 -35.12
N VAL A 266 8.70 3.68 -33.81
CA VAL A 266 9.75 4.58 -33.29
C VAL A 266 11.13 3.96 -33.44
N ALA A 267 11.28 2.65 -33.19
CA ALA A 267 12.55 1.94 -33.35
C ALA A 267 13.04 1.93 -34.81
N ASP A 268 12.13 1.76 -35.78
CA ASP A 268 12.45 1.82 -37.21
C ASP A 268 12.91 3.21 -37.66
N VAL A 269 12.42 4.29 -37.04
CA VAL A 269 12.80 5.68 -37.36
C VAL A 269 14.11 6.10 -36.67
N SER A 270 14.50 5.39 -35.61
CA SER A 270 15.67 5.73 -34.78
C SER A 270 16.97 5.06 -35.24
N ASN A 271 16.88 4.11 -36.18
CA ASN A 271 18.00 3.43 -36.84
C ASN A 271 18.26 4.02 -38.24
#